data_AF-A0A9Q0SJY2-F1
#
_entry.id   AF-A0A9Q0SJY2-F1
#
_cell.length_a   1.000
_cell.length_b   1.000
_cell.length_c   1.000
_cell.angle_alpha   90.00
_cell.angle_beta   90.00
_cell.angle_gamma   90.00
#
_symmetry.space_group_name_H-M   'P 1'
#
loop_
_entity.id
_entity.type
_entity.pdbx_description
1 polymer ?
#
loop_
_entity_poly.entity_id
_entity_poly.type
_entity_poly.pdbx_seq_one_letter_code
_entity_poly.pdbx_strand_id
1 'polypeptide(L)'
;MAETDSPPHVAILPSPGMGHLIPLVELAKRLVHRHNLSITFIIPTDGSPSKAQRSVLGSLPSTIQSVFLPPVNLSDLPEDAKIETLISLTVARSLPSLRDVLTSLVSSGTRVVALVVDLFGTDAFDIAREFKVSPYIFYPAPAMALSLFFYLPKLDEMVSCEYRDMPEPVEIPGCLPIHGGEMLDPTQDRKNDAYKWLLYHSKRYRLADGVMVNSFVELERGALKALHEAEPGKPPVYPVGPLVNMDPHTSGVEGNECLKWLHDQPLGSVLYVSFGSGGTLSYDQITELALGLEMSEQRFLWVVRTPNDKVANATYFSVDNHKDPFDFLPKGFLDRTRGRGLVVPSVSATE
;
A
#
# COMPACT_ATOMS: atom_id res chain seq x y z
N MET A 1 31.45 -8.34 -33.72
CA MET A 1 30.89 -9.04 -32.53
C MET A 1 29.69 -8.24 -32.10
N ALA A 2 28.49 -8.83 -32.14
CA ALA A 2 27.32 -8.17 -31.59
C ALA A 2 27.52 -8.12 -30.07
N GLU A 3 27.57 -6.92 -29.49
CA GLU A 3 27.34 -6.74 -28.05
C GLU A 3 25.98 -7.38 -27.77
N THR A 4 25.96 -8.46 -27.01
CA THR A 4 24.72 -8.99 -26.45
C THR A 4 24.27 -7.96 -25.41
N ASP A 5 23.50 -6.96 -25.84
CA ASP A 5 22.97 -5.90 -24.98
C ASP A 5 22.18 -6.59 -23.85
N SER A 6 22.65 -6.44 -22.61
CA SER A 6 22.00 -7.05 -21.46
C SER A 6 20.56 -6.53 -21.38
N PRO A 7 19.57 -7.38 -21.04
CA PRO A 7 18.18 -6.93 -20.96
C PRO A 7 18.09 -5.75 -20.00
N PRO A 8 17.33 -4.68 -20.33
CA PRO A 8 17.24 -3.52 -19.46
C PRO A 8 16.74 -3.93 -18.06
N HIS A 9 17.31 -3.31 -17.05
CA HIS A 9 17.07 -3.64 -15.65
C HIS A 9 16.32 -2.51 -14.93
N VAL A 10 15.31 -2.88 -14.14
CA VAL A 10 14.54 -1.92 -13.33
C VAL A 10 14.82 -2.21 -11.85
N ALA A 11 15.30 -1.20 -11.13
CA ALA A 11 15.34 -1.24 -9.68
C ALA A 11 13.99 -0.81 -9.12
N ILE A 12 13.48 -1.51 -8.11
CA ILE A 12 12.23 -1.15 -7.43
C ILE A 12 12.51 -0.97 -5.94
N LEU A 13 12.16 0.19 -5.40
CA LEU A 13 12.26 0.52 -3.98
C LEU A 13 10.84 0.66 -3.40
N PRO A 14 10.26 -0.42 -2.84
CA PRO A 14 9.02 -0.31 -2.09
C PRO A 14 9.25 0.38 -0.75
N SER A 15 8.28 1.15 -0.28
CA SER A 15 8.22 1.54 1.12
C SER A 15 8.01 0.29 2.02
N PRO A 16 8.39 0.35 3.31
CA PRO A 16 8.16 -0.76 4.23
C PRO A 16 6.67 -1.13 4.35
N GLY A 17 6.40 -2.43 4.49
CA GLY A 17 5.06 -2.97 4.69
C GLY A 17 4.49 -3.73 3.48
N MET A 18 3.65 -4.74 3.75
CA MET A 18 3.08 -5.60 2.71
C MET A 18 2.14 -4.84 1.76
N GLY A 19 1.43 -3.82 2.26
CA GLY A 19 0.55 -2.97 1.44
C GLY A 19 1.29 -2.17 0.38
N HIS A 20 2.58 -1.92 0.58
CA HIS A 20 3.46 -1.26 -0.41
C HIS A 20 4.15 -2.28 -1.32
N LEU A 21 4.61 -3.40 -0.74
CA LEU A 21 5.33 -4.43 -1.48
C LEU A 21 4.44 -5.16 -2.49
N ILE A 22 3.24 -5.62 -2.10
CA ILE A 22 2.38 -6.46 -2.95
C ILE A 22 2.00 -5.76 -4.27
N PRO A 23 1.52 -4.50 -4.27
CA PRO A 23 1.19 -3.81 -5.52
C PRO A 23 2.39 -3.66 -6.46
N LEU A 24 3.58 -3.39 -5.92
CA LEU A 24 4.81 -3.30 -6.72
C LEU A 24 5.27 -4.67 -7.25
N VAL A 25 5.04 -5.75 -6.50
CA VAL A 25 5.25 -7.13 -6.98
C VAL A 25 4.35 -7.43 -8.18
N GLU A 26 3.08 -7.05 -8.14
CA GLU A 26 2.16 -7.26 -9.26
C GLU A 26 2.54 -6.41 -10.49
N LEU A 27 3.01 -5.18 -10.28
CA LEU A 27 3.63 -4.39 -11.34
C LEU A 27 4.85 -5.11 -11.94
N ALA A 28 5.76 -5.58 -11.09
CA ALA A 28 6.98 -6.26 -11.50
C ALA A 28 6.69 -7.52 -12.33
N LYS A 29 5.77 -8.38 -11.87
CA LYS A 29 5.30 -9.56 -12.61
C LYS A 29 4.79 -9.18 -14.00
N ARG A 30 3.97 -8.13 -14.11
CA ARG A 30 3.44 -7.67 -15.40
C ARG A 30 4.53 -7.12 -16.32
N LEU A 31 5.50 -6.38 -15.77
CA LEU A 31 6.62 -5.83 -16.54
C LEU A 31 7.50 -6.95 -17.12
N VAL A 32 7.92 -7.93 -16.32
CA VAL A 32 8.75 -9.04 -16.82
C VAL A 32 7.98 -9.98 -17.74
N HIS A 33 6.66 -10.10 -17.57
CA HIS A 33 5.84 -10.95 -18.43
C HIS A 33 5.63 -10.34 -19.82
N ARG A 34 5.47 -9.01 -19.91
CA ARG A 34 5.17 -8.31 -21.17
C ARG A 34 6.41 -7.78 -21.88
N HIS A 35 7.52 -7.64 -21.18
CA HIS A 35 8.74 -7.02 -21.69
C HIS A 35 9.96 -7.85 -21.30
N ASN A 36 10.99 -7.82 -22.14
CA ASN A 36 12.27 -8.49 -21.87
C ASN A 36 13.10 -7.66 -20.88
N LEU A 37 12.65 -7.60 -19.63
CA LEU A 37 13.25 -6.83 -18.54
C LEU A 37 13.61 -7.76 -17.37
N SER A 38 14.61 -7.34 -16.59
CA SER A 38 14.91 -7.93 -15.28
C SER A 38 14.69 -6.90 -14.18
N ILE A 39 14.43 -7.36 -12.96
CA ILE A 39 14.03 -6.49 -11.84
C ILE A 39 14.81 -6.87 -10.58
N THR A 40 15.22 -5.86 -9.80
CA THR A 40 15.68 -6.05 -8.43
C THR A 40 14.83 -5.22 -7.48
N PHE A 41 14.16 -5.86 -6.53
CA PHE A 41 13.59 -5.22 -5.36
C PHE A 41 14.69 -4.88 -4.37
N ILE A 42 14.79 -3.61 -3.97
CA ILE A 42 15.72 -3.12 -2.97
C ILE A 42 14.88 -2.69 -1.78
N ILE A 43 14.92 -3.43 -0.68
CA ILE A 43 13.88 -3.36 0.36
C ILE A 43 14.43 -2.68 1.62
N PRO A 44 14.01 -1.45 1.94
CA PRO A 44 14.27 -0.81 3.22
C PRO A 44 13.62 -1.59 4.35
N THR A 45 14.28 -1.65 5.49
CA THR A 45 13.78 -2.34 6.68
C THR A 45 14.18 -1.59 7.94
N ASP A 46 13.34 -1.67 8.96
CA ASP A 46 13.56 -1.19 10.33
C ASP A 46 13.84 -2.35 11.30
N GLY A 47 13.85 -3.58 10.79
CA GLY A 47 14.09 -4.80 11.57
C GLY A 47 14.41 -6.02 10.72
N SER A 48 14.09 -7.20 11.27
CA SER A 48 14.20 -8.45 10.50
C SER A 48 13.03 -8.57 9.54
N PRO A 49 13.24 -9.00 8.27
CA PRO A 49 12.13 -9.20 7.34
C PRO A 49 11.08 -10.16 7.91
N SER A 50 9.81 -9.94 7.59
CA SER A 50 8.76 -10.88 7.98
C SER A 50 8.82 -12.15 7.14
N LYS A 51 8.24 -13.25 7.65
CA LYS A 51 8.10 -14.48 6.87
C LYS A 51 7.20 -14.27 5.65
N ALA A 52 6.16 -13.45 5.77
CA ALA A 52 5.31 -13.05 4.66
C ALA A 52 6.09 -12.36 3.53
N GLN A 53 6.97 -11.40 3.87
CA GLN A 53 7.84 -10.74 2.89
C GLN A 53 8.76 -11.76 2.19
N ARG A 54 9.46 -12.60 2.96
CA ARG A 54 10.33 -13.65 2.41
C ARG A 54 9.59 -14.62 1.50
N SER A 55 8.38 -15.02 1.89
CA SER A 55 7.54 -15.94 1.13
C SER A 55 7.13 -15.33 -0.22
N VAL A 56 6.61 -14.11 -0.21
CA VAL A 56 6.20 -13.41 -1.44
C VAL A 56 7.39 -13.25 -2.37
N LEU A 57 8.52 -12.73 -1.89
CA LEU A 57 9.70 -12.50 -2.72
C LEU A 57 10.37 -13.79 -3.20
N GLY A 58 10.42 -14.81 -2.35
CA GLY A 58 10.98 -16.13 -2.68
C GLY A 58 10.14 -16.92 -3.69
N SER A 59 8.87 -16.56 -3.87
CA SER A 59 7.99 -17.16 -4.88
C SER A 59 8.12 -16.54 -6.28
N LEU A 60 8.87 -15.44 -6.41
CA LEU A 60 9.00 -14.71 -7.67
C LEU A 60 9.91 -15.44 -8.66
N PRO A 61 9.70 -15.26 -9.99
CA PRO A 61 10.56 -15.84 -11.01
C PRO A 61 11.99 -15.30 -10.91
N SER A 62 12.98 -16.05 -11.40
CA SER A 62 14.41 -15.68 -11.32
C SER A 62 14.78 -14.36 -12.02
N THR A 63 13.90 -13.83 -12.89
CA THR A 63 14.02 -12.51 -13.52
C THR A 63 13.73 -11.36 -12.55
N ILE A 64 13.13 -11.66 -11.39
CA ILE A 64 12.84 -10.71 -10.32
C ILE A 64 13.62 -11.15 -9.08
N GLN A 65 14.65 -10.39 -8.74
CA GLN A 65 15.48 -10.61 -7.56
C GLN A 65 15.09 -9.65 -6.45
N SER A 66 15.56 -9.90 -5.24
CA SER A 66 15.34 -9.01 -4.09
C SER A 66 16.55 -8.96 -3.17
N VAL A 67 16.84 -7.78 -2.63
CA VAL A 67 17.84 -7.55 -1.60
C VAL A 67 17.22 -6.76 -0.45
N PHE A 68 17.40 -7.23 0.77
CA PHE A 68 17.05 -6.48 1.98
C PHE A 68 18.22 -5.58 2.36
N LEU A 69 17.93 -4.30 2.58
CA LEU A 69 18.92 -3.35 3.07
C LEU A 69 19.21 -3.60 4.56
N PRO A 70 20.35 -3.11 5.09
CA PRO A 70 20.59 -3.10 6.53
C PRO A 70 19.47 -2.37 7.28
N PRO A 71 19.02 -2.88 8.45
CA PRO A 71 17.96 -2.25 9.21
C PRO A 71 18.39 -0.87 9.72
N VAL A 72 17.48 0.10 9.60
CA VAL A 72 17.70 1.44 10.14
C VAL A 72 17.20 1.52 11.59
N ASN A 73 17.83 2.35 12.40
CA ASN A 73 17.35 2.63 13.75
C ASN A 73 16.24 3.69 13.69
N LEU A 74 15.13 3.48 14.39
CA LEU A 74 14.02 4.43 14.60
C LEU A 74 13.74 4.72 16.08
N SER A 75 14.61 4.28 16.99
CA SER A 75 14.43 4.41 18.46
C SER A 75 14.44 5.85 18.98
N ASP A 76 14.81 6.81 18.14
CA ASP A 76 14.80 8.25 18.43
C ASP A 76 13.42 8.89 18.22
N LEU A 77 12.46 8.15 17.67
CA LEU A 77 11.11 8.65 17.40
C LEU A 77 10.16 8.45 18.58
N PRO A 78 9.15 9.34 18.74
CA PRO A 78 8.07 9.13 19.69
C PRO A 78 7.32 7.81 19.43
N GLU A 79 6.81 7.17 20.49
CA GLU A 79 6.03 5.94 20.38
C GLU A 79 4.72 6.12 19.57
N ASP A 80 4.18 7.34 19.53
CA ASP A 80 2.97 7.71 18.80
C ASP A 80 3.26 8.28 17.40
N ALA A 81 4.48 8.13 16.90
CA ALA A 81 4.83 8.52 15.53
C ALA A 81 3.93 7.79 14.52
N LYS A 82 3.25 8.57 13.68
CA LYS A 82 2.36 8.05 12.64
C LYS A 82 3.12 7.26 11.58
N ILE A 83 2.44 6.31 10.96
CA ILE A 83 3.03 5.32 10.05
C ILE A 83 3.73 5.97 8.84
N GLU A 84 3.20 7.08 8.32
CA GLU A 84 3.80 7.81 7.20
C GLU A 84 5.19 8.35 7.58
N THR A 85 5.35 8.87 8.80
CA THR A 85 6.64 9.33 9.32
C THR A 85 7.63 8.19 9.43
N LEU A 86 7.20 7.03 9.96
CA LEU A 86 8.03 5.83 10.09
C LEU A 86 8.50 5.33 8.71
N ILE A 87 7.58 5.25 7.74
CA ILE A 87 7.87 4.84 6.36
C ILE A 87 8.89 5.78 5.71
N SER A 88 8.62 7.08 5.71
CA SER A 88 9.47 8.08 5.06
C SER A 88 10.86 8.11 5.67
N LEU A 89 10.98 8.05 7.00
CA LEU A 89 12.27 7.99 7.67
C LEU A 89 13.01 6.69 7.40
N THR A 90 12.30 5.56 7.28
CA THR A 90 12.92 4.28 6.95
C THR A 90 13.57 4.34 5.57
N VAL A 91 12.87 4.89 4.58
CA VAL A 91 13.41 5.11 3.24
C VAL A 91 14.59 6.08 3.28
N ALA A 92 14.41 7.26 3.90
CA ALA A 92 15.42 8.31 3.93
C ALA A 92 16.74 7.84 4.59
N ARG A 93 16.64 7.09 5.69
CA ARG A 93 17.81 6.53 6.40
C ARG A 93 18.45 5.36 5.65
N SER A 94 17.74 4.74 4.71
CA SER A 94 18.23 3.63 3.88
C SER A 94 18.94 4.09 2.59
N LEU A 95 18.92 5.38 2.26
CA LEU A 95 19.51 5.91 1.01
C LEU A 95 21.00 5.60 0.81
N PRO A 96 21.88 5.63 1.85
CA PRO A 96 23.28 5.22 1.68
C PRO A 96 23.39 3.77 1.19
N SER A 97 22.62 2.87 1.79
CA SER A 97 22.60 1.45 1.42
C SER A 97 21.99 1.22 0.03
N LEU A 98 20.97 2.00 -0.35
CA LEU A 98 20.44 2.01 -1.72
C LEU A 98 21.51 2.40 -2.74
N ARG A 99 22.29 3.45 -2.44
CA ARG A 99 23.41 3.89 -3.30
C ARG A 99 24.43 2.77 -3.47
N ASP A 100 24.78 2.04 -2.42
CA ASP A 100 25.72 0.93 -2.47
C ASP A 100 25.20 -0.21 -3.37
N VAL A 101 23.91 -0.56 -3.26
CA VAL A 101 23.28 -1.57 -4.12
C VAL A 101 23.27 -1.14 -5.59
N LEU A 102 22.87 0.10 -5.89
CA LEU A 102 22.89 0.62 -7.26
C LEU A 102 24.31 0.68 -7.83
N THR A 103 25.31 1.05 -7.01
CA THR A 103 26.72 1.01 -7.39
C THR A 103 27.15 -0.39 -7.79
N SER A 104 26.77 -1.40 -7.00
CA SER A 104 27.07 -2.81 -7.28
C SER A 104 26.43 -3.28 -8.59
N LEU A 105 25.13 -3.00 -8.79
CA LEU A 105 24.42 -3.34 -10.03
C LEU A 105 25.10 -2.71 -11.25
N VAL A 106 25.37 -1.40 -11.23
CA VAL A 106 26.01 -0.71 -12.36
C VAL A 106 27.44 -1.22 -12.60
N SER A 107 28.22 -1.44 -11.53
CA SER A 107 29.61 -1.92 -11.63
C SER A 107 29.72 -3.35 -12.15
N SER A 108 28.69 -4.18 -11.96
CA SER A 108 28.59 -5.52 -12.53
C SER A 108 28.22 -5.55 -14.02
N GLY A 109 28.04 -4.39 -14.66
CA GLY A 109 27.62 -4.28 -16.06
C GLY A 109 26.10 -4.38 -16.25
N THR A 110 25.31 -4.32 -15.18
CA THR A 110 23.84 -4.31 -15.28
C THR A 110 23.36 -2.97 -15.84
N ARG A 111 22.60 -3.00 -16.93
CA ARG A 111 22.01 -1.81 -17.55
C ARG A 111 20.76 -1.36 -16.81
N VAL A 112 20.93 -0.70 -15.67
CA VAL A 112 19.81 -0.12 -14.90
C VAL A 112 19.23 1.07 -15.65
N VAL A 113 17.98 0.97 -16.10
CA VAL A 113 17.31 2.01 -16.91
C VAL A 113 16.29 2.82 -16.15
N ALA A 114 15.71 2.27 -15.08
CA ALA A 114 14.72 2.95 -14.27
C ALA A 114 14.81 2.56 -12.79
N LEU A 115 14.44 3.51 -11.92
CA LEU A 115 14.16 3.30 -10.51
C LEU A 115 12.68 3.59 -10.27
N VAL A 116 11.91 2.57 -9.89
CA VAL A 116 10.50 2.73 -9.54
C VAL A 116 10.37 2.78 -8.02
N VAL A 117 9.66 3.79 -7.53
CA VAL A 117 9.35 3.97 -6.11
C VAL A 117 7.84 4.06 -5.92
N ASP A 118 7.34 3.83 -4.71
CA ASP A 118 5.95 4.17 -4.38
C ASP A 118 5.78 5.62 -3.90
N LEU A 119 4.59 5.96 -3.37
CA LEU A 119 4.24 7.32 -2.97
C LEU A 119 5.16 7.98 -1.93
N PHE A 120 5.95 7.21 -1.15
CA PHE A 120 6.85 7.72 -0.11
C PHE A 120 8.34 7.54 -0.45
N GLY A 121 8.68 7.00 -1.62
CA GLY A 121 10.07 6.73 -2.00
C GLY A 121 10.79 7.87 -2.74
N THR A 122 10.22 9.08 -2.80
CA THR A 122 10.72 10.15 -3.69
C THR A 122 12.12 10.67 -3.36
N ASP A 123 12.66 10.39 -2.17
CA ASP A 123 14.04 10.74 -1.81
C ASP A 123 15.07 9.97 -2.64
N ALA A 124 14.72 8.77 -3.07
CA ALA A 124 15.57 7.94 -3.90
C ALA A 124 15.82 8.52 -5.31
N PHE A 125 15.04 9.52 -5.72
CA PHE A 125 15.27 10.24 -6.98
C PHE A 125 16.61 10.96 -7.01
N ASP A 126 17.10 11.42 -5.86
CA ASP A 126 18.38 12.10 -5.79
C ASP A 126 19.51 11.11 -6.12
N ILE A 127 19.40 9.87 -5.62
CA ILE A 127 20.30 8.77 -5.96
C ILE A 127 20.13 8.36 -7.43
N ALA A 128 18.90 8.20 -7.93
CA ALA A 128 18.67 7.83 -9.34
C ALA A 128 19.38 8.78 -10.32
N ARG A 129 19.35 10.09 -10.04
CA ARG A 129 20.04 11.11 -10.85
C ARG A 129 21.57 10.98 -10.80
N GLU A 130 22.16 10.61 -9.65
CA GLU A 130 23.61 10.32 -9.54
C GLU A 130 24.04 9.24 -10.56
N PHE A 131 23.20 8.24 -10.78
CA PHE A 131 23.45 7.12 -11.71
C PHE A 131 22.85 7.32 -13.11
N LYS A 132 22.24 8.48 -13.41
CA LYS A 132 21.52 8.75 -14.67
C LYS A 132 20.43 7.72 -14.97
N VAL A 133 19.76 7.24 -13.93
CA VAL A 133 18.63 6.30 -13.99
C VAL A 133 17.33 7.09 -13.93
N SER A 134 16.36 6.74 -14.78
CA SER A 134 15.06 7.44 -14.83
C SER A 134 14.18 7.12 -13.61
N PRO A 135 13.78 8.11 -12.80
CA PRO A 135 12.90 7.89 -11.65
C PRO A 135 11.43 7.81 -12.07
N TYR A 136 10.71 6.80 -11.60
CA TYR A 136 9.26 6.64 -11.80
C TYR A 136 8.54 6.43 -10.49
N ILE A 137 7.31 6.91 -10.40
CA ILE A 137 6.40 6.60 -9.29
C ILE A 137 5.42 5.53 -9.74
N PHE A 138 5.20 4.53 -8.90
CA PHE A 138 4.01 3.69 -8.95
C PHE A 138 3.09 4.08 -7.79
N TYR A 139 1.92 4.60 -8.12
CA TYR A 139 0.91 5.05 -7.18
C TYR A 139 -0.19 3.97 -7.05
N PRO A 140 -0.19 3.17 -5.96
CA PRO A 140 -1.06 2.00 -5.82
C PRO A 140 -2.50 2.35 -5.39
N ALA A 141 -2.80 3.63 -5.17
CA ALA A 141 -4.08 4.15 -4.70
C ALA A 141 -4.90 4.81 -5.84
N PRO A 142 -6.16 5.20 -5.60
CA PRO A 142 -7.03 5.79 -6.63
C PRO A 142 -6.44 7.05 -7.29
N ALA A 143 -6.79 7.29 -8.55
CA ALA A 143 -6.41 8.48 -9.30
C ALA A 143 -6.92 9.78 -8.65
N MET A 144 -8.07 9.75 -7.95
CA MET A 144 -8.52 10.87 -7.13
C MET A 144 -7.50 11.27 -6.05
N ALA A 145 -6.93 10.29 -5.35
CA ALA A 145 -5.90 10.55 -4.34
C ALA A 145 -4.60 11.06 -4.99
N LEU A 146 -4.22 10.54 -6.17
CA LEU A 146 -3.10 11.09 -6.93
C LEU A 146 -3.33 12.55 -7.35
N SER A 147 -4.55 12.90 -7.76
CA SER A 147 -4.94 14.28 -8.08
C SER A 147 -4.79 15.19 -6.85
N LEU A 148 -5.18 14.70 -5.66
CA LEU A 148 -4.93 15.39 -4.40
C LEU A 148 -3.44 15.60 -4.15
N PHE A 149 -2.57 14.60 -4.35
CA PHE A 149 -1.12 14.75 -4.15
C PHE A 149 -0.52 15.85 -5.02
N PHE A 150 -0.93 15.97 -6.29
CA PHE A 150 -0.47 17.08 -7.14
C PHE A 150 -1.03 18.44 -6.71
N TYR A 151 -2.25 18.47 -6.18
CA TYR A 151 -2.92 19.69 -5.74
C TYR A 151 -2.52 20.14 -4.32
N LEU A 152 -2.07 19.21 -3.47
CA LEU A 152 -1.81 19.43 -2.05
C LEU A 152 -0.82 20.59 -1.77
N PRO A 153 0.29 20.77 -2.52
CA PRO A 153 1.17 21.92 -2.31
C PRO A 153 0.46 23.26 -2.49
N LYS A 154 -0.41 23.37 -3.51
CA LYS A 154 -1.19 24.58 -3.74
C LYS A 154 -2.26 24.76 -2.66
N LEU A 155 -2.91 23.68 -2.26
CA LEU A 155 -3.91 23.69 -1.19
C LEU A 155 -3.31 24.14 0.15
N ASP A 156 -2.09 23.67 0.48
CA ASP A 156 -1.33 24.07 1.67
C ASP A 156 -1.05 25.57 1.73
N GLU A 157 -0.72 26.18 0.58
CA GLU A 157 -0.47 27.62 0.46
C GLU A 157 -1.76 28.46 0.54
N MET A 158 -2.87 27.96 -0.01
CA MET A 158 -4.14 28.69 -0.05
C MET A 158 -4.91 28.67 1.28
N VAL A 159 -4.71 27.63 2.09
CA VAL A 159 -5.48 27.40 3.32
C VAL A 159 -4.56 27.57 4.53
N SER A 160 -5.01 28.33 5.54
CA SER A 160 -4.26 28.55 6.78
C SER A 160 -4.81 27.78 7.99
N CYS A 161 -6.07 27.36 7.98
CA CYS A 161 -6.69 26.53 9.02
C CYS A 161 -6.44 25.03 8.79
N GLU A 162 -6.83 24.19 9.76
CA GLU A 162 -6.89 22.75 9.53
C GLU A 162 -7.96 22.45 8.48
N TYR A 163 -7.73 21.48 7.59
CA TYR A 163 -8.67 21.20 6.50
C TYR A 163 -10.03 20.80 7.03
N ARG A 164 -10.10 20.02 8.12
CA ARG A 164 -11.35 19.64 8.79
C ARG A 164 -12.20 20.82 9.29
N ASP A 165 -11.59 21.99 9.46
CA ASP A 165 -12.27 23.21 9.90
C ASP A 165 -12.68 24.11 8.72
N MET A 166 -12.44 23.69 7.46
CA MET A 166 -12.86 24.45 6.29
C MET A 166 -14.39 24.45 6.15
N PRO A 167 -15.00 25.61 5.87
CA PRO A 167 -16.45 25.70 5.69
C PRO A 167 -16.91 25.07 4.37
N GLU A 168 -16.11 25.24 3.32
CA GLU A 168 -16.40 24.74 1.98
C GLU A 168 -15.61 23.45 1.69
N PRO A 169 -16.17 22.52 0.90
CA PRO A 169 -15.44 21.35 0.43
C PRO A 169 -14.16 21.70 -0.35
N VAL A 170 -13.18 20.81 -0.29
CA VAL A 170 -11.97 20.88 -1.11
C VAL A 170 -12.29 20.40 -2.52
N GLU A 171 -12.09 21.28 -3.50
CA GLU A 171 -12.26 20.99 -4.92
C GLU A 171 -10.98 20.37 -5.51
N ILE A 172 -10.82 19.05 -5.36
CA ILE A 172 -9.72 18.33 -6.00
C ILE A 172 -9.94 18.31 -7.52
N PRO A 173 -8.95 18.69 -8.34
CA PRO A 173 -9.10 18.74 -9.80
C PRO A 173 -9.64 17.43 -10.40
N GLY A 174 -10.75 17.54 -11.13
CA GLY A 174 -11.40 16.41 -11.80
C GLY A 174 -12.19 15.47 -10.89
N CYS A 175 -12.31 15.76 -9.59
CA CYS A 175 -12.92 14.86 -8.62
C CYS A 175 -14.20 15.46 -8.03
N LEU A 176 -14.97 14.63 -7.31
CA LEU A 176 -16.06 15.14 -6.48
C LEU A 176 -15.46 15.96 -5.32
N PRO A 177 -16.06 17.11 -4.96
CA PRO A 177 -15.63 17.87 -3.79
C PRO A 177 -15.74 17.01 -2.53
N ILE A 178 -14.76 17.13 -1.63
CA ILE A 178 -14.73 16.40 -0.36
C ILE A 178 -14.61 17.36 0.81
N HIS A 179 -15.31 17.10 1.90
CA HIS A 179 -15.12 17.91 3.09
C HIS A 179 -13.74 17.64 3.69
N GLY A 180 -13.11 18.65 4.28
CA GLY A 180 -11.75 18.50 4.81
C GLY A 180 -11.63 17.43 5.90
N GLY A 181 -12.72 17.15 6.65
CA GLY A 181 -12.79 16.07 7.63
C GLY A 181 -12.84 14.66 7.03
N GLU A 182 -13.04 14.54 5.71
CA GLU A 182 -13.08 13.29 4.95
C GLU A 182 -11.79 13.08 4.13
N MET A 183 -10.83 14.01 4.21
CA MET A 183 -9.52 13.88 3.57
C MET A 183 -8.66 12.84 4.28
N LEU A 184 -7.56 12.43 3.63
CA LEU A 184 -6.61 11.42 4.12
C LEU A 184 -6.16 11.70 5.57
N ASP A 185 -6.01 10.66 6.39
CA ASP A 185 -5.62 10.74 7.80
C ASP A 185 -4.42 11.66 8.10
N PRO A 186 -3.34 11.71 7.30
CA PRO A 186 -2.22 12.63 7.57
C PRO A 186 -2.62 14.10 7.41
N THR A 187 -3.63 14.40 6.59
CA THR A 187 -4.12 15.78 6.37
C THR A 187 -5.02 16.28 7.50
N GLN A 188 -5.41 15.40 8.43
CA GLN A 188 -6.25 15.74 9.57
C GLN A 188 -5.49 16.49 10.68
N ASP A 189 -4.16 16.56 10.64
CA ASP A 189 -3.35 17.39 11.53
C ASP A 189 -2.15 17.95 10.77
N ARG A 190 -2.26 19.19 10.30
CA ARG A 190 -1.24 19.85 9.48
C ARG A 190 0.05 20.17 10.24
N LYS A 191 0.07 20.04 11.57
CA LYS A 191 1.27 20.29 12.39
C LYS A 191 2.07 19.01 12.64
N ASN A 192 1.43 17.85 12.48
CA ASN A 192 2.06 16.54 12.64
C ASN A 192 3.11 16.29 11.55
N ASP A 193 4.15 15.53 11.88
CA ASP A 193 5.21 15.19 10.93
C ASP A 193 4.70 14.33 9.77
N ALA A 194 3.65 13.52 9.96
CA ALA A 194 3.05 12.75 8.86
C ALA A 194 2.50 13.66 7.75
N TYR A 195 1.88 14.78 8.10
CA TYR A 195 1.45 15.78 7.12
C TYR A 195 2.64 16.39 6.40
N LYS A 196 3.70 16.74 7.14
CA LYS A 196 4.90 17.34 6.57
C LYS A 196 5.57 16.38 5.58
N TRP A 197 5.64 15.09 5.91
CA TRP A 197 6.14 14.04 5.01
C TRP A 197 5.24 13.88 3.78
N LEU A 198 3.92 13.80 3.95
CA LEU A 198 2.97 13.74 2.84
C LEU A 198 3.15 14.92 1.87
N LEU A 199 3.22 16.14 2.40
CA LEU A 199 3.42 17.36 1.64
C LEU A 199 4.81 17.39 0.97
N TYR A 200 5.84 16.95 1.68
CA TYR A 200 7.21 16.84 1.16
C TYR A 200 7.28 15.92 -0.05
N HIS A 201 6.75 14.70 0.05
CA HIS A 201 6.69 13.77 -1.07
C HIS A 201 5.85 14.33 -2.22
N SER A 202 4.69 14.92 -1.93
CA SER A 202 3.82 15.57 -2.92
C SER A 202 4.56 16.63 -3.75
N LYS A 203 5.37 17.49 -3.11
CA LYS A 203 6.21 18.50 -3.78
C LYS A 203 7.25 17.87 -4.71
N ARG A 204 7.68 16.64 -4.45
CA ARG A 204 8.70 15.91 -5.22
C ARG A 204 8.14 15.08 -6.37
N TYR A 205 6.82 14.92 -6.51
CA TYR A 205 6.23 14.14 -7.62
C TYR A 205 6.60 14.70 -8.99
N ARG A 206 6.86 16.01 -9.06
CA ARG A 206 7.31 16.71 -10.27
C ARG A 206 8.74 16.35 -10.72
N LEU A 207 9.48 15.62 -9.89
CA LEU A 207 10.83 15.14 -10.22
C LEU A 207 10.85 13.76 -10.89
N ALA A 208 9.71 13.09 -10.99
CA ALA A 208 9.60 11.81 -11.68
C ALA A 208 9.55 12.01 -13.21
N ASP A 209 10.05 11.04 -13.96
CA ASP A 209 9.89 10.98 -15.42
C ASP A 209 8.49 10.50 -15.83
N GLY A 210 7.77 9.86 -14.91
CA GLY A 210 6.41 9.38 -15.13
C GLY A 210 5.78 8.84 -13.84
N VAL A 211 4.45 8.88 -13.79
CA VAL A 211 3.66 8.30 -12.68
C VAL A 211 2.74 7.23 -13.23
N MET A 212 2.94 5.99 -12.83
CA MET A 212 2.02 4.89 -13.08
C MET A 212 0.98 4.84 -11.97
N VAL A 213 -0.30 4.84 -12.29
CA VAL A 213 -1.39 4.74 -11.31
C VAL A 213 -2.14 3.42 -11.50
N ASN A 214 -2.41 2.71 -10.40
CA ASN A 214 -3.17 1.45 -10.43
C ASN A 214 -4.67 1.70 -10.60
N SER A 215 -5.05 2.31 -11.72
CA SER A 215 -6.42 2.63 -12.10
C SER A 215 -6.59 2.55 -13.62
N PHE A 216 -7.81 2.77 -14.11
CA PHE A 216 -8.17 2.82 -15.53
C PHE A 216 -9.23 3.89 -15.80
N VAL A 217 -9.32 4.36 -17.05
CA VAL A 217 -10.06 5.57 -17.44
C VAL A 217 -11.56 5.47 -17.13
N GLU A 218 -12.17 4.31 -17.34
CA GLU A 218 -13.59 4.09 -17.11
C GLU A 218 -13.96 4.12 -15.62
N LEU A 219 -13.01 3.82 -14.73
CA LEU A 219 -13.23 3.87 -13.27
C LEU A 219 -13.21 5.31 -12.73
N GLU A 220 -12.24 6.12 -13.19
CA GLU A 220 -11.94 7.44 -12.60
C GLU A 220 -11.78 8.53 -13.67
N ARG A 221 -12.73 8.61 -14.62
CA ARG A 221 -12.64 9.48 -15.81
C ARG A 221 -12.32 10.93 -15.48
N GLY A 222 -12.97 11.51 -14.47
CA GLY A 222 -12.77 12.91 -14.09
C GLY A 222 -11.35 13.18 -13.59
N ALA A 223 -10.90 12.40 -12.60
CA ALA A 223 -9.57 12.54 -12.00
C ALA A 223 -8.47 12.32 -13.05
N LEU A 224 -8.59 11.27 -13.87
CA LEU A 224 -7.61 10.98 -14.91
C LEU A 224 -7.58 12.05 -16.01
N LYS A 225 -8.74 12.61 -16.38
CA LYS A 225 -8.78 13.75 -17.32
C LYS A 225 -7.99 14.94 -16.77
N ALA A 226 -8.20 15.33 -15.51
CA ALA A 226 -7.48 16.43 -14.88
C ALA A 226 -5.98 16.12 -14.72
N LEU A 227 -5.63 14.87 -14.37
CA LEU A 227 -4.25 14.42 -14.28
C LEU A 227 -3.53 14.48 -15.64
N HIS A 228 -4.23 14.24 -16.75
CA HIS A 228 -3.69 14.35 -18.11
C HIS A 228 -3.59 15.77 -18.68
N GLU A 229 -4.23 16.76 -18.04
CA GLU A 229 -4.10 18.16 -18.47
C GLU A 229 -2.63 18.62 -18.36
N ALA A 230 -2.10 19.27 -19.38
CA ALA A 230 -0.72 19.73 -19.36
C ALA A 230 -0.51 20.83 -18.31
N GLU A 231 0.47 20.63 -17.44
CA GLU A 231 0.88 21.61 -16.42
C GLU A 231 2.42 21.65 -16.41
N PRO A 232 3.06 22.84 -16.32
CA PRO A 232 4.51 22.94 -16.25
C PRO A 232 5.12 22.06 -15.15
N GLY A 233 6.03 21.17 -15.54
CA GLY A 233 6.71 20.26 -14.61
C GLY A 233 5.85 19.12 -14.07
N LYS A 234 4.61 18.93 -14.53
CA LYS A 234 3.84 17.71 -14.20
C LYS A 234 4.29 16.56 -15.10
N PRO A 235 4.69 15.40 -14.53
CA PRO A 235 5.06 14.25 -15.33
C PRO A 235 3.83 13.63 -16.01
N PRO A 236 4.03 12.86 -17.09
CA PRO A 236 2.97 12.07 -17.69
C PRO A 236 2.43 11.04 -16.68
N VAL A 237 1.10 10.85 -16.69
CA VAL A 237 0.39 9.90 -15.82
C VAL A 237 -0.15 8.73 -16.65
N TYR A 238 0.23 7.52 -16.27
CA TYR A 238 -0.10 6.27 -16.96
C TYR A 238 -1.06 5.41 -16.12
N PRO A 239 -2.36 5.32 -16.45
CA PRO A 239 -3.23 4.33 -15.85
C PRO A 239 -2.82 2.92 -16.32
N VAL A 240 -2.33 2.08 -15.41
CA VAL A 240 -1.81 0.73 -15.71
C VAL A 240 -2.64 -0.40 -15.08
N GLY A 241 -3.70 -0.04 -14.36
CA GLY A 241 -4.54 -0.96 -13.62
C GLY A 241 -5.57 -1.74 -14.47
N PRO A 242 -6.36 -2.61 -13.83
CA PRO A 242 -6.16 -3.08 -12.46
C PRO A 242 -4.98 -4.06 -12.37
N LEU A 243 -4.07 -3.80 -11.43
CA LEU A 243 -3.04 -4.73 -10.98
C LEU A 243 -3.53 -5.34 -9.67
N VAL A 244 -3.96 -6.60 -9.77
CA VAL A 244 -4.50 -7.39 -8.67
C VAL A 244 -3.75 -8.71 -8.62
N ASN A 245 -3.51 -9.23 -7.42
CA ASN A 245 -2.89 -10.54 -7.27
C ASN A 245 -3.89 -11.61 -7.74
N MET A 246 -3.55 -12.28 -8.84
CA MET A 246 -4.35 -13.35 -9.43
C MET A 246 -3.74 -14.74 -9.21
N ASP A 247 -2.68 -14.88 -8.40
CA ASP A 247 -2.04 -16.18 -8.20
C ASP A 247 -2.97 -17.12 -7.40
N PRO A 248 -3.44 -18.22 -8.00
CA PRO A 248 -4.36 -19.16 -7.34
C PRO A 248 -3.67 -20.00 -6.25
N HIS A 249 -2.35 -19.91 -6.12
CA HIS A 249 -1.53 -20.75 -5.23
C HIS A 249 -1.18 -20.11 -3.89
N THR A 250 -1.62 -18.87 -3.62
CA THR A 250 -1.36 -18.20 -2.33
C THR A 250 -2.40 -18.51 -1.25
N SER A 251 -3.46 -19.27 -1.56
CA SER A 251 -4.44 -19.70 -0.57
C SER A 251 -3.87 -20.83 0.29
N GLY A 252 -3.54 -20.53 1.55
CA GLY A 252 -3.21 -21.54 2.56
C GLY A 252 -4.39 -22.48 2.87
N VAL A 253 -4.19 -23.39 3.83
CA VAL A 253 -5.17 -24.43 4.21
C VAL A 253 -6.56 -23.83 4.53
N GLU A 254 -6.61 -22.68 5.20
CA GLU A 254 -7.86 -21.96 5.56
C GLU A 254 -8.59 -21.37 4.35
N GLY A 255 -7.85 -20.94 3.31
CA GLY A 255 -8.45 -20.49 2.06
C GLY A 255 -9.24 -21.61 1.37
N ASN A 256 -8.82 -22.86 1.54
CA ASN A 256 -9.52 -24.02 1.01
C ASN A 256 -10.86 -24.28 1.73
N GLU A 257 -10.96 -24.00 3.03
CA GLU A 257 -12.21 -24.17 3.79
C GLU A 257 -13.24 -23.09 3.45
N CYS A 258 -12.80 -21.83 3.33
CA CYS A 258 -13.67 -20.73 2.88
C CYS A 258 -14.24 -21.01 1.48
N LEU A 259 -13.42 -21.48 0.55
CA LEU A 259 -13.83 -21.79 -0.81
C LEU A 259 -14.83 -22.96 -0.87
N LYS A 260 -14.64 -23.99 -0.03
CA LYS A 260 -15.62 -25.08 0.11
C LYS A 260 -16.96 -24.57 0.62
N TRP A 261 -16.96 -23.76 1.67
CA TRP A 261 -18.20 -23.21 2.23
C TRP A 261 -18.94 -22.31 1.23
N LEU A 262 -18.20 -21.50 0.46
CA LEU A 262 -18.76 -20.65 -0.60
C LEU A 262 -19.35 -21.48 -1.75
N HIS A 263 -18.76 -22.64 -2.08
CA HIS A 263 -19.26 -23.52 -3.14
C HIS A 263 -20.69 -24.02 -2.86
N ASP A 264 -21.04 -24.18 -1.59
CA ASP A 264 -22.35 -24.66 -1.16
C ASP A 264 -23.41 -23.53 -1.08
N GLN A 265 -23.05 -22.28 -1.37
CA GLN A 265 -23.98 -21.14 -1.29
C GLN A 265 -24.60 -20.79 -2.66
N PRO A 266 -25.82 -20.23 -2.69
CA PRO A 266 -26.40 -19.68 -3.91
C PRO A 266 -25.52 -18.57 -4.52
N LEU A 267 -25.51 -18.48 -5.84
CA LEU A 267 -24.72 -17.49 -6.57
C LEU A 267 -25.09 -16.06 -6.15
N GLY A 268 -24.08 -15.25 -5.81
CA GLY A 268 -24.27 -13.84 -5.46
C GLY A 268 -25.01 -13.59 -4.14
N SER A 269 -25.08 -14.59 -3.24
CA SER A 269 -25.87 -14.51 -2.00
C SER A 269 -25.08 -14.20 -0.72
N VAL A 270 -23.75 -14.13 -0.79
CA VAL A 270 -22.87 -14.01 0.37
C VAL A 270 -22.25 -12.61 0.43
N LEU A 271 -22.40 -11.93 1.57
CA LEU A 271 -21.66 -10.72 1.89
C LEU A 271 -20.26 -11.07 2.41
N TYR A 272 -19.22 -10.59 1.74
CA TYR A 272 -17.85 -10.70 2.25
C TYR A 272 -17.50 -9.48 3.11
N VAL A 273 -17.08 -9.72 4.35
CA VAL A 273 -16.73 -8.69 5.33
C VAL A 273 -15.26 -8.87 5.75
N SER A 274 -14.41 -7.90 5.43
CA SER A 274 -12.99 -7.90 5.79
C SER A 274 -12.46 -6.47 5.84
N PHE A 275 -11.70 -6.16 6.90
CA PHE A 275 -11.10 -4.84 7.13
C PHE A 275 -9.59 -4.79 6.81
N GLY A 276 -9.07 -5.86 6.20
CA GLY A 276 -7.66 -5.97 5.82
C GLY A 276 -6.74 -6.27 7.01
N SER A 277 -5.43 -6.15 6.78
CA SER A 277 -4.41 -6.55 7.76
C SER A 277 -4.07 -5.49 8.81
N GLY A 278 -4.42 -4.23 8.56
CA GLY A 278 -4.12 -3.10 9.45
C GLY A 278 -5.35 -2.50 10.14
N GLY A 279 -6.55 -2.77 9.64
CA GLY A 279 -7.78 -2.24 10.21
C GLY A 279 -8.21 -3.01 11.45
N THR A 280 -8.54 -2.28 12.53
CA THR A 280 -9.13 -2.85 13.74
C THR A 280 -10.36 -2.06 14.18
N LEU A 281 -11.35 -2.78 14.67
CA LEU A 281 -12.54 -2.23 15.30
C LEU A 281 -12.43 -2.39 16.83
N SER A 282 -13.08 -1.50 17.57
CA SER A 282 -13.21 -1.66 19.03
C SER A 282 -14.10 -2.87 19.36
N TYR A 283 -14.03 -3.34 20.62
CA TYR A 283 -14.90 -4.41 21.07
C TYR A 283 -16.39 -4.11 20.83
N ASP A 284 -16.82 -2.89 21.13
CA ASP A 284 -18.21 -2.45 20.95
C ASP A 284 -18.60 -2.45 19.47
N GLN A 285 -17.73 -1.98 18.57
CA GLN A 285 -18.01 -1.98 17.13
C GLN A 285 -18.07 -3.41 16.55
N ILE A 286 -17.21 -4.31 17.00
CA ILE A 286 -17.28 -5.73 16.62
C ILE A 286 -18.58 -6.37 17.10
N THR A 287 -19.01 -6.03 18.33
CA THR A 287 -20.27 -6.52 18.89
C THR A 287 -21.47 -6.06 18.07
N GLU A 288 -21.56 -4.76 17.76
CA GLU A 288 -22.63 -4.20 16.92
C GLU A 288 -22.62 -4.80 15.51
N LEU A 289 -21.43 -4.98 14.90
CA LEU A 289 -21.30 -5.62 13.59
C LEU A 289 -21.81 -7.07 13.63
N ALA A 290 -21.44 -7.84 14.65
CA ALA A 290 -21.89 -9.22 14.81
C ALA A 290 -23.41 -9.31 14.94
N LEU A 291 -24.01 -8.47 15.80
CA LEU A 291 -25.46 -8.42 15.98
C LEU A 291 -26.18 -7.99 14.70
N GLY A 292 -25.64 -7.00 13.98
CA GLY A 292 -26.17 -6.55 12.70
C GLY A 292 -26.13 -7.64 11.63
N LEU A 293 -25.01 -8.36 11.51
CA LEU A 293 -24.88 -9.51 10.60
C LEU A 293 -25.89 -10.61 10.95
N GLU A 294 -26.06 -10.92 12.24
CA GLU A 294 -27.04 -11.91 12.71
C GLU A 294 -28.48 -11.51 12.34
N MET A 295 -28.86 -10.27 12.63
CA MET A 295 -30.21 -9.73 12.41
C MET A 295 -30.54 -9.50 10.94
N SER A 296 -29.53 -9.33 10.08
CA SER A 296 -29.74 -9.18 8.63
C SER A 296 -30.32 -10.42 7.95
N GLU A 297 -30.19 -11.58 8.60
CA GLU A 297 -30.51 -12.91 8.08
C GLU A 297 -29.82 -13.24 6.73
N GLN A 298 -28.88 -12.40 6.28
CA GLN A 298 -28.09 -12.63 5.07
C GLN A 298 -26.98 -13.64 5.33
N ARG A 299 -26.51 -14.27 4.25
CA ARG A 299 -25.30 -15.08 4.33
C ARG A 299 -24.08 -14.19 4.34
N PHE A 300 -23.09 -14.53 5.16
CA PHE A 300 -21.87 -13.74 5.25
C PHE A 300 -20.63 -14.61 5.45
N LEU A 301 -19.52 -14.12 4.90
CA LEU A 301 -18.17 -14.60 5.19
C LEU A 301 -17.43 -13.44 5.85
N TRP A 302 -17.10 -13.58 7.13
CA TRP A 302 -16.46 -12.52 7.90
C TRP A 302 -15.05 -12.93 8.35
N VAL A 303 -14.05 -12.22 7.84
CA VAL A 303 -12.67 -12.29 8.33
C VAL A 303 -12.57 -11.38 9.55
N VAL A 304 -12.48 -11.99 10.73
CA VAL A 304 -12.48 -11.29 12.01
C VAL A 304 -11.08 -11.19 12.59
N ARG A 305 -10.80 -10.09 13.27
CA ARG A 305 -9.56 -9.87 14.01
C ARG A 305 -9.92 -9.53 15.45
N THR A 306 -9.05 -9.93 16.37
CA THR A 306 -9.16 -9.54 17.78
C THR A 306 -9.32 -8.03 17.91
N PRO A 307 -10.31 -7.54 18.68
CA PRO A 307 -10.50 -6.11 18.89
C PRO A 307 -9.28 -5.48 19.56
N ASN A 308 -9.06 -4.20 19.30
CA ASN A 308 -8.07 -3.41 20.02
C ASN A 308 -8.68 -2.07 20.44
N ASP A 309 -8.83 -1.87 21.75
CA ASP A 309 -9.45 -0.67 22.32
C ASP A 309 -8.52 0.56 22.33
N LYS A 310 -7.26 0.41 21.87
CA LYS A 310 -6.22 1.45 21.96
C LYS A 310 -5.91 2.18 20.64
N VAL A 311 -6.87 2.30 19.72
CA VAL A 311 -6.84 3.04 18.42
C VAL A 311 -6.79 2.12 17.18
N ALA A 312 -7.49 2.52 16.11
CA ALA A 312 -7.69 1.81 14.84
C ALA A 312 -6.41 1.38 14.06
N ASN A 313 -5.22 1.80 14.51
CA ASN A 313 -3.91 1.52 13.90
C ASN A 313 -2.88 0.91 14.87
N ALA A 314 -3.26 0.58 16.11
CA ALA A 314 -2.32 0.19 17.17
C ALA A 314 -1.74 -1.23 17.04
N THR A 315 -2.12 -2.00 16.01
CA THR A 315 -1.78 -3.43 15.88
C THR A 315 -0.59 -3.74 14.98
N TYR A 316 0.16 -2.75 14.50
CA TYR A 316 1.47 -3.03 13.90
C TYR A 316 2.45 -3.70 14.90
N PHE A 317 2.15 -3.70 16.21
CA PHE A 317 3.06 -4.12 17.28
C PHE A 317 2.48 -5.09 18.34
N SER A 318 1.23 -5.55 18.23
CA SER A 318 0.60 -6.37 19.29
C SER A 318 0.59 -7.87 18.99
N VAL A 319 0.98 -8.68 19.98
CA VAL A 319 0.90 -10.16 19.95
C VAL A 319 -0.46 -10.60 20.52
N ASP A 320 -1.21 -11.39 19.75
CA ASP A 320 -2.50 -11.97 20.15
C ASP A 320 -2.30 -13.00 21.28
N ASN A 321 -3.04 -12.85 22.39
CA ASN A 321 -2.87 -13.69 23.60
C ASN A 321 -4.15 -14.44 24.00
N HIS A 322 -5.14 -14.53 23.09
CA HIS A 322 -6.40 -15.26 23.30
C HIS A 322 -6.26 -16.74 22.93
N LYS A 323 -6.87 -17.63 23.72
CA LYS A 323 -6.83 -19.09 23.48
C LYS A 323 -7.84 -19.54 22.41
N ASP A 324 -8.98 -18.86 22.30
CA ASP A 324 -9.93 -19.02 21.20
C ASP A 324 -10.00 -17.69 20.42
N PRO A 325 -9.74 -17.71 19.09
CA PRO A 325 -9.74 -16.51 18.25
C PRO A 325 -11.12 -15.85 18.10
N PHE A 326 -12.18 -16.42 18.70
CA PHE A 326 -13.54 -15.91 18.63
C PHE A 326 -14.14 -15.54 20.00
N ASP A 327 -13.35 -15.62 21.08
CA ASP A 327 -13.82 -15.39 22.46
C ASP A 327 -14.46 -14.01 22.68
N PHE A 328 -14.12 -13.02 21.86
CA PHE A 328 -14.65 -11.66 21.94
C PHE A 328 -16.01 -11.48 21.23
N LEU A 329 -16.52 -12.50 20.52
CA LEU A 329 -17.81 -12.41 19.85
C LEU A 329 -18.97 -12.56 20.85
N PRO A 330 -20.16 -12.02 20.55
CA PRO A 330 -21.33 -12.18 21.41
C PRO A 330 -21.64 -13.65 21.69
N LYS A 331 -21.92 -13.98 22.95
CA LYS A 331 -22.16 -15.37 23.38
C LYS A 331 -23.21 -16.06 22.51
N GLY A 332 -22.86 -17.22 21.94
CA GLY A 332 -23.73 -18.03 21.08
C GLY A 332 -23.91 -17.49 19.66
N PHE A 333 -23.20 -16.43 19.25
CA PHE A 333 -23.29 -15.86 17.89
C PHE A 333 -22.98 -16.90 16.81
N LEU A 334 -21.89 -17.67 16.96
CA LEU A 334 -21.50 -18.71 15.99
C LEU A 334 -22.57 -19.80 15.86
N ASP A 335 -23.19 -20.21 16.96
CA ASP A 335 -24.28 -21.19 16.95
C ASP A 335 -25.53 -20.64 16.26
N ARG A 336 -25.92 -19.40 16.60
CA ARG A 336 -27.12 -18.76 16.04
C ARG A 336 -26.98 -18.48 14.55
N THR A 337 -25.77 -18.23 14.05
CA THR A 337 -25.49 -17.96 12.63
C THR A 337 -25.04 -19.18 11.83
N ARG A 338 -25.00 -20.37 12.46
CA ARG A 338 -24.58 -21.61 11.82
C ARG A 338 -25.37 -21.89 10.54
N GLY A 339 -24.66 -22.18 9.46
CA GLY A 339 -25.23 -22.48 8.15
C GLY A 339 -25.56 -21.25 7.29
N ARG A 340 -25.55 -20.03 7.86
CA ARG A 340 -25.64 -18.77 7.09
C ARG A 340 -24.38 -17.91 7.17
N GLY A 341 -23.67 -17.95 8.28
CA GLY A 341 -22.40 -17.26 8.49
C GLY A 341 -21.21 -18.22 8.51
N LEU A 342 -20.09 -17.78 7.94
CA LEU A 342 -18.77 -18.34 8.21
C LEU A 342 -17.88 -17.22 8.77
N VAL A 343 -17.25 -17.48 9.92
CA VAL A 343 -16.31 -16.56 10.57
C VAL A 343 -14.94 -17.21 10.56
N VAL A 344 -13.93 -16.47 10.11
CA VAL A 344 -12.55 -16.95 10.04
C VAL A 344 -11.61 -15.94 10.67
N PRO A 345 -10.57 -16.37 11.40
CA PRO A 345 -9.61 -15.44 11.98
C PRO A 345 -8.75 -14.82 10.89
N SER A 346 -8.39 -13.55 11.06
CA SER A 346 -7.34 -12.91 10.27
C SER A 346 -6.00 -13.48 10.72
N VAL A 347 -5.30 -14.17 9.82
CA VAL A 347 -3.89 -14.54 10.06
C VAL A 347 -3.06 -13.25 10.11
N SER A 348 -2.29 -13.04 11.19
CA SER A 348 -1.37 -11.91 11.28
C SER A 348 -0.19 -12.13 10.33
N ALA A 349 0.29 -11.06 9.67
CA ALA A 349 1.43 -11.13 8.75
C ALA A 349 2.78 -11.37 9.47
N THR A 350 2.76 -11.65 10.77
CA THR A 350 3.90 -11.74 11.68
C THR A 350 4.32 -13.16 12.04
N GLU A 351 3.63 -14.22 11.57
CA GLU A 351 4.00 -15.62 11.82
C GLU A 351 4.51 -16.41 10.61
#